data_AF-A0A7G1NKZ6-F1
#
_entry.id   AF-A0A7G1NKZ6-F1
#
_cell.length_a   1.000
_cell.length_b   1.000
_cell.length_c   1.000
_cell.angle_alpha   90.00
_cell.angle_beta   90.00
_cell.angle_gamma   90.00
#
_symmetry.space_group_name_H-M   'P 1'
#
loop_
_entity.id
_entity.type
_entity.pdbx_description
1 polymer ?
#
loop_
_entity_poly.entity_id
_entity_poly.type
_entity_poly.pdbx_seq_one_letter_code
_entity_poly.pdbx_strand_id
1 'polypeptide(L)'
;MTTETVDEARRSLTEAGGIEVRWIMPEGFLELPFEADDLDELAEQLIELAKQALPGADEEVQVQYAAMCAAHYDEFIESGVQYAGFVTTEVDGVRCTATVNVSLLDLDERAGANPAGFIATTMRHLELGEIGEVQLPCGPAVTCVGSRSSHIDGTLTQSGRDEPIWTSFIQAQIPLNNGTVLLLEMGTPTVEGWDVFSAMFAGIVKSVRLFDNDGAPLVMPG
;
A
#
# COMPACT_ATOMS: atom_id res chain seq x y z
N MET A 1 -18.26 8.70 -16.24
CA MET A 1 -16.87 8.21 -16.20
C MET A 1 -16.31 8.31 -17.60
N THR A 2 -15.56 9.36 -17.86
CA THR A 2 -14.84 9.59 -19.12
C THR A 2 -13.54 8.79 -19.09
N THR A 3 -13.01 8.46 -20.26
CA THR A 3 -11.77 7.68 -20.43
C THR A 3 -10.56 8.38 -19.77
N GLU A 4 -10.61 9.69 -19.59
CA GLU A 4 -9.59 10.49 -18.88
C GLU A 4 -9.51 10.17 -17.38
N THR A 5 -10.64 9.95 -16.70
CA THR A 5 -10.66 9.62 -15.25
C THR A 5 -10.10 8.22 -14.96
N VAL A 6 -10.12 7.33 -15.95
CA VAL A 6 -9.59 5.96 -15.82
C VAL A 6 -8.07 5.93 -15.97
N ASP A 7 -7.48 6.91 -16.68
CA ASP A 7 -6.03 7.01 -16.85
C ASP A 7 -5.35 7.64 -15.62
N GLU A 8 -5.98 8.63 -14.98
CA GLU A 8 -5.45 9.27 -13.75
C GLU A 8 -5.43 8.33 -12.53
N ALA A 9 -6.38 7.39 -12.44
CA ALA A 9 -6.47 6.42 -11.36
C ALA A 9 -5.56 5.19 -11.56
N ARG A 10 -4.95 5.06 -12.74
CA ARG A 10 -4.10 3.94 -13.09
C ARG A 10 -2.67 4.21 -12.63
N ARG A 11 -2.13 3.27 -11.88
CA ARG A 11 -0.71 3.27 -11.51
C ARG A 11 0.00 2.16 -12.26
N SER A 12 1.28 2.37 -12.56
CA SER A 12 2.11 1.36 -13.22
C SER A 12 3.48 1.27 -12.56
N LEU A 13 3.98 0.05 -12.38
CA LEU A 13 5.35 -0.22 -11.98
C LEU A 13 6.00 -1.10 -13.03
N THR A 14 7.19 -0.72 -13.47
CA THR A 14 8.01 -1.56 -14.38
C THR A 14 9.22 -2.04 -13.60
N GLU A 15 9.26 -3.33 -13.29
CA GLU A 15 10.41 -3.94 -12.63
C GLU A 15 11.55 -4.18 -13.62
N ALA A 16 12.79 -4.28 -13.12
CA ALA A 16 13.96 -4.72 -13.90
C ALA A 16 13.79 -6.14 -14.51
N GLY A 17 12.83 -6.93 -14.01
CA GLY A 17 12.43 -8.23 -14.55
C GLY A 17 11.42 -8.20 -15.72
N GLY A 18 10.98 -7.01 -16.15
CA GLY A 18 10.18 -6.84 -17.37
C GLY A 18 8.69 -7.20 -17.26
N ILE A 19 8.15 -7.22 -16.05
CA ILE A 19 6.72 -7.28 -15.79
C ILE A 19 6.25 -5.89 -15.42
N GLU A 20 5.29 -5.37 -16.19
CA GLU A 20 4.59 -4.16 -15.85
C GLU A 20 3.34 -4.51 -15.02
N VAL A 21 3.27 -3.97 -13.80
CA VAL A 21 2.14 -4.12 -12.89
C VAL A 21 1.27 -2.89 -12.99
N ARG A 22 -0.03 -3.05 -13.22
CA ARG A 22 -1.00 -1.95 -13.21
C ARG A 22 -2.16 -2.21 -12.27
N TRP A 23 -2.60 -1.18 -11.54
CA TRP A 23 -3.79 -1.25 -10.69
C TRP A 23 -4.53 0.08 -10.71
N ILE A 24 -5.75 0.08 -10.16
CA ILE A 24 -6.62 1.25 -10.04
C ILE A 24 -6.69 1.63 -8.56
N MET A 25 -6.32 2.87 -8.25
CA MET A 25 -6.53 3.45 -6.93
C MET A 25 -7.90 4.16 -6.88
N PRO A 26 -8.71 3.97 -5.82
CA PRO A 26 -9.96 4.69 -5.66
C PRO A 26 -9.72 6.21 -5.55
N GLU A 27 -10.70 6.99 -6.00
CA GLU A 27 -10.69 8.44 -5.80
C GLU A 27 -10.61 8.81 -4.30
N GLY A 28 -9.93 9.91 -4.00
CA GLY A 28 -9.78 10.43 -2.63
C GLY A 28 -8.56 9.94 -1.87
N PHE A 29 -7.77 9.02 -2.44
CA PHE A 29 -6.44 8.74 -1.94
C PHE A 29 -5.49 9.89 -2.26
N LEU A 30 -4.73 10.29 -1.25
CA LEU A 30 -3.60 11.18 -1.35
C LEU A 30 -2.33 10.33 -1.40
N GLU A 31 -1.41 10.66 -2.30
CA GLU A 31 -0.30 9.78 -2.66
C GLU A 31 1.04 10.42 -2.31
N LEU A 32 1.97 9.61 -1.82
CA LEU A 32 3.34 10.04 -1.67
C LEU A 32 4.01 10.10 -3.05
N PRO A 33 4.68 11.22 -3.39
CA PRO A 33 5.36 11.40 -4.67
C PRO A 33 6.61 10.51 -4.80
N PHE A 34 6.44 9.25 -5.18
CA PHE A 34 7.55 8.33 -5.50
C PHE A 34 8.12 8.53 -6.91
N GLU A 35 7.41 9.26 -7.77
CA GLU A 35 7.78 9.52 -9.18
C GLU A 35 8.56 10.84 -9.36
N ALA A 36 8.88 11.57 -8.29
CA ALA A 36 9.64 12.81 -8.38
C ALA A 36 11.05 12.54 -8.94
N ASP A 37 11.50 13.37 -9.90
CA ASP A 37 12.77 13.19 -10.59
C ASP A 37 13.97 13.58 -9.71
N ASP A 38 13.79 14.56 -8.81
CA ASP A 38 14.81 15.04 -7.89
C ASP A 38 14.26 15.52 -6.53
N LEU A 39 15.17 15.91 -5.63
CA LEU A 39 14.83 16.32 -4.27
C LEU A 39 14.07 17.65 -4.19
N ASP A 40 14.29 18.56 -5.15
CA ASP A 40 13.61 19.86 -5.15
C ASP A 40 12.15 19.65 -5.58
N GLU A 41 11.93 18.85 -6.63
CA GLU A 41 10.60 18.44 -7.05
C GLU A 41 9.88 17.65 -5.95
N LEU A 42 10.56 16.69 -5.31
CA LEU A 42 10.00 15.93 -4.19
C LEU A 42 9.53 16.86 -3.06
N ALA A 43 10.34 17.85 -2.68
CA ALA A 43 9.99 18.81 -1.64
C ALA A 43 8.75 19.65 -2.02
N GLU A 44 8.68 20.14 -3.25
CA GLU A 44 7.52 20.89 -3.75
C GLU A 44 6.25 20.04 -3.73
N GLN A 45 6.33 18.81 -4.24
CA GLN A 45 5.18 17.88 -4.28
C GLN A 45 4.71 17.49 -2.87
N LEU A 46 5.61 17.30 -1.91
CA LEU A 46 5.24 17.02 -0.51
C LEU A 46 4.55 18.20 0.18
N ILE A 47 4.92 19.43 -0.17
CA ILE A 47 4.24 20.64 0.35
C ILE A 47 2.83 20.76 -0.23
N GLU A 48 2.65 20.49 -1.53
CA GLU A 48 1.32 20.46 -2.13
C GLU A 48 0.45 19.34 -1.56
N LEU A 49 1.02 18.16 -1.32
CA LEU A 49 0.36 17.07 -0.62
C LEU A 49 -0.11 17.48 0.78
N ALA A 50 0.75 18.19 1.54
CA ALA A 50 0.40 18.68 2.87
C ALA A 50 -0.77 19.65 2.87
N LYS A 51 -0.84 20.55 1.88
CA LYS A 51 -1.97 21.48 1.69
C LYS A 51 -3.28 20.76 1.41
N GLN A 52 -3.22 19.67 0.64
CA GLN A 52 -4.39 18.83 0.34
C GLN A 52 -4.82 18.00 1.54
N ALA A 53 -3.86 17.44 2.29
CA ALA A 53 -4.12 16.61 3.46
C ALA A 53 -4.67 17.40 4.65
N LEU A 54 -4.20 18.64 4.83
CA LEU A 54 -4.52 19.51 5.96
C LEU A 54 -5.09 20.85 5.48
N PRO A 55 -6.29 20.83 4.85
CA PRO A 55 -6.90 22.04 4.34
C PRO A 55 -7.24 22.99 5.51
N GLY A 56 -6.72 24.21 5.44
CA GLY A 56 -6.95 25.25 6.45
C GLY A 56 -6.04 25.18 7.68
N ALA A 57 -5.07 24.27 7.73
CA ALA A 57 -3.98 24.34 8.69
C ALA A 57 -3.01 25.49 8.36
N ASP A 58 -2.30 25.98 9.37
CA ASP A 58 -1.26 26.99 9.18
C ASP A 58 -0.09 26.43 8.36
N GLU A 59 0.61 27.30 7.63
CA GLU A 59 1.74 26.93 6.76
C GLU A 59 2.82 26.15 7.52
N GLU A 60 3.12 26.54 8.77
CA GLU A 60 4.09 25.84 9.61
C GLU A 60 3.69 24.38 9.86
N VAL A 61 2.40 24.10 10.09
CA VAL A 61 1.89 22.74 10.30
C VAL A 61 1.96 21.92 9.02
N GLN A 62 1.66 22.55 7.87
CA GLN A 62 1.78 21.89 6.57
C GLN A 62 3.24 21.55 6.24
N VAL A 63 4.18 22.45 6.53
CA VAL A 63 5.63 22.19 6.36
C VAL A 63 6.10 21.07 7.28
N GLN A 64 5.64 21.05 8.54
CA GLN A 64 5.96 19.95 9.47
C GLN A 64 5.43 18.60 8.99
N TYR A 65 4.21 18.57 8.45
CA TYR A 65 3.65 17.37 7.84
C TYR A 65 4.47 16.89 6.63
N ALA A 66 4.83 17.79 5.72
CA ALA A 66 5.69 17.46 4.58
C ALA A 66 7.05 16.91 5.01
N ALA A 67 7.68 17.53 6.02
CA ALA A 67 8.96 17.06 6.56
C ALA A 67 8.84 15.69 7.24
N MET A 68 7.73 15.43 7.95
CA MET A 68 7.44 14.11 8.52
C MET A 68 7.30 13.05 7.42
N CYS A 69 6.60 13.36 6.32
CA CYS A 69 6.52 12.46 5.17
C CYS A 69 7.91 12.19 4.58
N ALA A 70 8.70 13.24 4.32
CA ALA A 70 10.05 13.13 3.77
C ALA A 70 10.97 12.23 4.62
N ALA A 71 10.86 12.31 5.95
CA ALA A 71 11.70 11.54 6.87
C ALA A 71 11.55 10.01 6.76
N HIS A 72 10.45 9.52 6.19
CA HIS A 72 10.18 8.08 6.06
C HIS A 72 10.50 7.53 4.66
N TYR A 73 10.94 8.36 3.70
CA TYR A 73 11.20 7.91 2.33
C TYR A 73 12.32 6.88 2.25
N ASP A 74 13.42 7.09 2.97
CA ASP A 74 14.54 6.15 2.99
C ASP A 74 14.07 4.76 3.45
N GLU A 75 13.24 4.70 4.51
CA GLU A 75 12.66 3.45 5.01
C GLU A 75 11.73 2.77 3.99
N PHE A 76 10.95 3.56 3.25
CA PHE A 76 10.09 3.04 2.18
C PHE A 76 10.93 2.44 1.03
N ILE A 77 11.96 3.16 0.59
CA ILE A 77 12.85 2.70 -0.48
C ILE A 77 13.58 1.42 -0.05
N GLU A 78 14.15 1.39 1.16
CA GLU A 78 14.82 0.20 1.71
C GLU A 78 13.88 -1.00 1.86
N SER A 79 12.59 -0.76 2.12
CA SER A 79 11.56 -1.79 2.23
C SER A 79 10.95 -2.23 0.89
N GLY A 80 11.47 -1.73 -0.24
CA GLY A 80 10.99 -2.06 -1.58
C GLY A 80 9.61 -1.48 -1.90
N VAL A 81 9.15 -0.48 -1.15
CA VAL A 81 7.89 0.23 -1.43
C VAL A 81 8.03 1.02 -2.72
N GLN A 82 7.08 0.80 -3.61
CA GLN A 82 7.00 1.44 -4.92
C GLN A 82 5.86 2.46 -4.99
N TYR A 83 4.93 2.37 -4.05
CA TYR A 83 3.79 3.27 -3.92
C TYR A 83 3.34 3.30 -2.48
N ALA A 84 2.98 4.48 -1.97
CA ALA A 84 2.21 4.61 -0.75
C ALA A 84 1.21 5.75 -0.88
N GLY A 85 0.00 5.51 -0.37
CA GLY A 85 -1.04 6.51 -0.31
C GLY A 85 -1.87 6.34 0.95
N PHE A 86 -2.66 7.36 1.25
CA PHE A 86 -3.55 7.35 2.40
C PHE A 86 -4.85 8.07 2.07
N VAL A 87 -5.88 7.74 2.82
CA VAL A 87 -7.20 8.37 2.71
C VAL A 87 -7.69 8.72 4.10
N THR A 88 -8.36 9.86 4.20
CA THR A 88 -9.14 10.25 5.37
C THR A 88 -10.59 10.38 4.93
N THR A 89 -11.49 9.71 5.62
CA THR A 89 -12.94 9.77 5.33
C THR A 89 -13.74 9.74 6.62
N GLU A 90 -15.05 9.90 6.52
CA GLU A 90 -15.98 9.76 7.64
C GLU A 90 -16.81 8.49 7.47
N VAL A 91 -16.79 7.62 8.49
CA VAL A 91 -17.62 6.41 8.55
C VAL A 91 -18.48 6.51 9.81
N ASP A 92 -19.79 6.51 9.64
CA ASP A 92 -20.76 6.65 10.74
C ASP A 92 -20.49 7.83 11.69
N GLY A 93 -20.03 8.96 11.14
CA GLY A 93 -19.70 10.17 11.91
C GLY A 93 -18.33 10.16 12.57
N VAL A 94 -17.53 9.11 12.38
CA VAL A 94 -16.17 8.97 12.90
C VAL A 94 -15.19 9.26 11.78
N ARG A 95 -14.21 10.15 12.03
CA ARG A 95 -13.11 10.37 11.10
C ARG A 95 -12.17 9.17 11.13
N CYS A 96 -12.09 8.47 10.01
CA CYS A 96 -11.31 7.27 9.82
C CYS A 96 -10.15 7.53 8.84
N THR A 97 -9.04 6.83 9.04
CA THR A 97 -7.88 6.91 8.15
C THR A 97 -7.44 5.51 7.74
N ALA A 98 -6.92 5.40 6.52
CA ALA A 98 -6.27 4.18 6.05
C ALA A 98 -5.08 4.53 5.16
N THR A 99 -4.09 3.64 5.15
CA THR A 99 -2.93 3.69 4.25
C THR A 99 -3.00 2.50 3.30
N VAL A 100 -2.49 2.66 2.08
CA VAL A 100 -2.27 1.58 1.13
C VAL A 100 -0.86 1.69 0.58
N ASN A 101 -0.10 0.60 0.68
CA ASN A 101 1.25 0.51 0.16
C ASN A 101 1.33 -0.61 -0.88
N VAL A 102 2.17 -0.41 -1.89
CA VAL A 102 2.52 -1.45 -2.86
C VAL A 102 4.03 -1.60 -2.88
N SER A 103 4.51 -2.82 -2.71
CA SER A 103 5.93 -3.16 -2.69
C SER A 103 6.23 -4.30 -3.66
N LEU A 104 7.47 -4.34 -4.12
CA LEU A 104 8.04 -5.49 -4.82
C LEU A 104 9.13 -6.08 -3.94
N LEU A 105 9.01 -7.38 -3.67
CA LEU A 105 9.91 -8.13 -2.79
C LEU A 105 10.47 -9.34 -3.54
N ASP A 106 11.69 -9.75 -3.22
CA ASP A 106 12.25 -10.99 -3.76
C ASP A 106 11.46 -12.21 -3.22
N LEU A 107 11.14 -13.14 -4.12
CA LEU A 107 10.59 -14.43 -3.75
C LEU A 107 11.72 -15.40 -3.42
N ASP A 108 11.62 -16.06 -2.27
CA ASP A 108 12.56 -17.11 -1.87
C ASP A 108 12.62 -18.22 -2.91
N GLU A 109 13.83 -18.58 -3.38
CA GLU A 109 14.04 -19.62 -4.40
C GLU A 109 13.41 -20.97 -4.02
N ARG A 110 13.22 -21.24 -2.72
CA ARG A 110 12.56 -22.46 -2.22
C ARG A 110 11.07 -22.53 -2.57
N ALA A 111 10.47 -21.43 -3.01
CA ALA A 111 9.09 -21.39 -3.49
C ALA A 111 8.84 -22.36 -4.65
N GLY A 112 9.85 -22.57 -5.50
CA GLY A 112 9.83 -23.57 -6.58
C GLY A 112 8.60 -23.43 -7.48
N ALA A 113 7.91 -24.55 -7.71
CA ALA A 113 6.79 -24.62 -8.67
C ALA A 113 5.43 -24.19 -8.10
N ASN A 114 5.29 -24.00 -6.78
CA ASN A 114 4.05 -23.55 -6.16
C ASN A 114 4.32 -22.35 -5.23
N PRO A 115 4.55 -21.16 -5.80
CA PRO A 115 4.97 -20.01 -5.02
C PRO A 115 3.86 -19.48 -4.09
N ALA A 116 2.59 -19.50 -4.53
CA ALA A 116 1.47 -19.08 -3.69
C ALA A 116 1.30 -20.02 -2.47
N GLY A 117 1.35 -21.34 -2.67
CA GLY A 117 1.29 -22.29 -1.57
C GLY A 117 2.48 -22.19 -0.61
N PHE A 118 3.66 -21.87 -1.12
CA PHE A 118 4.85 -21.60 -0.30
C PHE A 118 4.66 -20.36 0.59
N ILE A 119 4.20 -19.25 0.00
CA ILE A 119 3.89 -18.02 0.75
C ILE A 119 2.85 -18.31 1.84
N ALA A 120 1.73 -18.96 1.48
CA ALA A 120 0.66 -19.26 2.43
C ALA A 120 1.14 -20.13 3.60
N THR A 121 1.96 -21.14 3.33
CA THR A 121 2.54 -22.01 4.37
C THR A 121 3.48 -21.23 5.28
N THR A 122 4.33 -20.37 4.71
CA THR A 122 5.28 -19.54 5.46
C THR A 122 4.54 -18.56 6.37
N MET A 123 3.53 -17.84 5.86
CA MET A 123 2.76 -16.88 6.64
C MET A 123 1.97 -17.55 7.76
N ARG A 124 1.40 -18.74 7.53
CA ARG A 124 0.74 -19.54 8.57
C ARG A 124 1.71 -19.94 9.68
N HIS A 125 2.95 -20.28 9.32
CA HIS A 125 3.98 -20.65 10.30
C HIS A 125 4.44 -19.46 11.15
N LEU A 126 4.45 -18.25 10.57
CA LEU A 126 4.80 -17.01 11.25
C LEU A 126 3.66 -16.43 12.11
N GLU A 127 2.48 -17.06 12.11
CA GLU A 127 1.31 -16.64 12.89
C GLU A 127 0.93 -15.15 12.68
N LEU A 128 1.12 -14.65 11.46
CA LEU A 128 0.94 -13.22 11.14
C LEU A 128 -0.53 -12.77 11.13
N GLY A 129 -1.47 -13.71 11.02
CA GLY A 129 -2.90 -13.42 10.93
C GLY A 129 -3.70 -14.57 10.31
N GLU A 130 -4.91 -14.26 9.87
CA GLU A 130 -5.77 -15.16 9.12
C GLU A 130 -5.29 -15.22 7.66
N ILE A 131 -4.81 -16.41 7.25
CA ILE A 131 -4.21 -16.62 5.93
C ILE A 131 -5.20 -17.28 4.96
N GLY A 132 -5.54 -16.57 3.88
CA GLY A 132 -6.40 -17.04 2.81
C GLY A 132 -5.64 -17.21 1.49
N GLU A 133 -6.02 -18.19 0.68
CA GLU A 133 -5.55 -18.36 -0.70
C GLU A 133 -6.70 -17.97 -1.64
N VAL A 134 -6.45 -17.10 -2.61
CA VAL A 134 -7.47 -16.55 -3.50
C VAL A 134 -7.02 -16.58 -4.95
N GLN A 135 -7.98 -16.68 -5.87
CA GLN A 135 -7.74 -16.54 -7.30
C GLN A 135 -8.11 -15.12 -7.74
N LEU A 136 -7.12 -14.34 -8.16
CA LEU A 136 -7.32 -13.02 -8.75
C LEU A 136 -7.32 -13.11 -10.28
N PRO A 137 -7.81 -12.06 -10.97
CA PRO A 137 -7.73 -12.00 -12.44
C PRO A 137 -6.30 -12.10 -12.98
N CYS A 138 -5.30 -11.66 -12.21
CA CYS A 138 -3.89 -11.72 -12.58
C CYS A 138 -3.20 -13.04 -12.17
N GLY A 139 -3.87 -13.95 -11.47
CA GLY A 139 -3.30 -15.21 -11.00
C GLY A 139 -3.61 -15.53 -9.53
N PRO A 140 -3.06 -16.63 -8.99
CA PRO A 140 -3.18 -16.97 -7.57
C PRO A 140 -2.51 -15.94 -6.68
N ALA A 141 -3.09 -15.72 -5.49
CA ALA A 141 -2.56 -14.82 -4.49
C ALA A 141 -2.81 -15.34 -3.08
N VAL A 142 -2.01 -14.88 -2.13
CA VAL A 142 -2.18 -15.14 -0.71
C VAL A 142 -2.61 -13.85 -0.03
N THR A 143 -3.58 -13.95 0.88
CA THR A 143 -4.04 -12.85 1.71
C THR A 143 -3.73 -13.12 3.16
N CYS A 144 -3.45 -12.06 3.92
CA CYS A 144 -3.30 -12.13 5.37
C CYS A 144 -4.05 -10.97 6.00
N VAL A 145 -4.95 -11.29 6.93
CA VAL A 145 -5.71 -10.31 7.72
C VAL A 145 -5.25 -10.40 9.16
N GLY A 146 -4.89 -9.28 9.76
CA GLY A 146 -4.39 -9.28 11.14
C GLY A 146 -4.42 -7.91 11.79
N SER A 147 -3.79 -7.82 12.95
CA SER A 147 -3.59 -6.56 13.66
C SER A 147 -2.18 -6.52 14.24
N ARG A 148 -1.58 -5.32 14.24
CA ARG A 148 -0.27 -5.07 14.87
C ARG A 148 -0.37 -3.88 15.81
N SER A 149 0.41 -3.90 16.89
CA SER A 149 0.53 -2.77 17.80
C SER A 149 1.85 -2.05 17.59
N SER A 150 1.82 -0.74 17.37
CA SER A 150 2.97 0.15 17.55
C SER A 150 2.82 0.95 18.83
N HIS A 151 3.88 1.61 19.29
CA HIS A 151 3.83 2.49 20.45
C HIS A 151 4.13 3.92 20.00
N ILE A 152 3.32 4.87 20.45
CA ILE A 152 3.66 6.29 20.39
C ILE A 152 4.45 6.60 21.65
N ASP A 153 5.62 7.23 21.48
CA ASP A 153 6.41 7.75 22.59
C ASP A 153 5.60 8.77 23.40
N GLY A 154 5.66 8.68 24.72
CA GLY A 154 4.88 9.52 25.62
C GLY A 154 5.06 11.03 25.41
N THR A 155 6.19 11.47 24.86
CA THR A 155 6.44 12.88 24.49
C THR A 155 5.49 13.41 23.41
N LEU A 156 4.90 12.52 22.61
CA LEU A 156 3.94 12.84 21.55
C LEU A 156 2.48 12.62 21.96
N THR A 157 2.24 12.08 23.16
CA THR A 157 0.89 11.79 23.68
C THR A 157 0.39 12.90 24.59
N GLN A 158 -0.94 13.09 24.67
CA GLN A 158 -1.53 14.02 25.65
C GLN A 158 -1.35 13.55 27.10
N SER A 159 -1.23 12.24 27.32
CA SER A 159 -1.07 11.67 28.67
C SER A 159 0.35 11.74 29.21
N GLY A 160 1.34 12.00 28.34
CA GLY A 160 2.77 11.97 28.68
C GLY A 160 3.31 10.55 28.89
N ARG A 161 2.61 9.52 28.42
CA ARG A 161 2.96 8.11 28.59
C ARG A 161 2.92 7.40 27.25
N ASP A 162 3.75 6.38 27.10
CA ASP A 162 3.71 5.55 25.89
C ASP A 162 2.32 4.93 25.74
N GLU A 163 1.72 5.11 24.57
CA GLU A 163 0.39 4.60 24.26
C GLU A 163 0.46 3.67 23.05
N PRO A 164 -0.17 2.48 23.12
CA PRO A 164 -0.21 1.58 21.98
C PRO A 164 -1.21 2.09 20.94
N ILE A 165 -0.81 2.10 19.66
CA ILE A 165 -1.72 2.20 18.53
C ILE A 165 -1.94 0.80 17.97
N TRP A 166 -3.19 0.37 17.93
CA TRP A 166 -3.58 -0.84 17.22
C TRP A 166 -3.93 -0.51 15.78
N THR A 167 -3.26 -1.18 14.84
CA THR A 167 -3.52 -1.06 13.41
C THR A 167 -4.00 -2.40 12.89
N SER A 168 -5.22 -2.43 12.37
CA SER A 168 -5.72 -3.57 11.60
C SER A 168 -5.17 -3.50 10.19
N PHE A 169 -4.82 -4.63 9.61
CA PHE A 169 -4.27 -4.67 8.25
C PHE A 169 -4.83 -5.86 7.45
N ILE A 170 -4.87 -5.67 6.14
CA ILE A 170 -5.06 -6.72 5.14
C ILE A 170 -3.97 -6.57 4.10
N GLN A 171 -3.29 -7.67 3.79
CA GLN A 171 -2.30 -7.71 2.72
C GLN A 171 -2.66 -8.77 1.70
N ALA A 172 -2.25 -8.55 0.45
CA ALA A 172 -2.31 -9.49 -0.66
C ALA A 172 -0.91 -9.63 -1.28
N GLN A 173 -0.43 -10.86 -1.39
CA GLN A 173 0.86 -11.23 -1.98
C GLN A 173 0.62 -12.03 -3.25
N ILE A 174 1.07 -11.48 -4.38
CA ILE A 174 0.90 -12.05 -5.72
C ILE A 174 2.29 -12.45 -6.22
N PRO A 175 2.65 -13.74 -6.22
CA PRO A 175 3.93 -14.18 -6.74
C PRO A 175 3.99 -13.95 -8.26
N LEU A 176 5.12 -13.41 -8.71
CA LEU A 176 5.41 -13.14 -10.11
C LEU A 176 6.39 -14.18 -10.68
N ASN A 177 6.35 -14.40 -12.00
CA ASN A 177 7.15 -15.44 -12.65
C ASN A 177 8.62 -15.06 -12.89
N ASN A 178 9.00 -13.83 -12.55
CA ASN A 178 10.38 -13.33 -12.53
C ASN A 178 11.08 -13.54 -11.18
N GLY A 179 10.44 -14.19 -10.21
CA GLY A 179 11.02 -14.45 -8.89
C GLY A 179 10.82 -13.31 -7.90
N THR A 180 9.87 -12.41 -8.13
CA THR A 180 9.44 -11.42 -7.14
C THR A 180 8.01 -11.68 -6.66
N VAL A 181 7.58 -10.93 -5.64
CA VAL A 181 6.23 -10.91 -5.08
C VAL A 181 5.76 -9.48 -5.07
N LEU A 182 4.62 -9.24 -5.71
CA LEU A 182 3.87 -8.00 -5.56
C LEU A 182 3.08 -8.06 -4.26
N LEU A 183 3.43 -7.20 -3.31
CA LEU A 183 2.76 -7.06 -2.03
C LEU A 183 1.92 -5.78 -2.03
N LEU A 184 0.62 -5.91 -1.82
CA LEU A 184 -0.26 -4.79 -1.51
C LEU A 184 -0.67 -4.92 -0.05
N GLU A 185 -0.62 -3.85 0.72
CA GLU A 185 -1.10 -3.82 2.11
C GLU A 185 -1.99 -2.60 2.32
N MET A 186 -3.14 -2.80 2.97
CA MET A 186 -3.93 -1.72 3.56
C MET A 186 -3.86 -1.84 5.07
N GLY A 187 -3.63 -0.71 5.75
CA GLY A 187 -3.66 -0.60 7.20
C GLY A 187 -4.60 0.51 7.67
N THR A 188 -5.27 0.31 8.80
CA THR A 188 -6.06 1.35 9.45
C THR A 188 -5.96 1.26 10.98
N PRO A 189 -5.68 2.38 11.68
CA PRO A 189 -5.77 2.45 13.12
C PRO A 189 -7.21 2.66 13.62
N THR A 190 -8.17 2.90 12.72
CA THR A 190 -9.57 3.19 13.05
C THR A 190 -10.46 2.00 12.70
N VAL A 191 -10.83 1.22 13.72
CA VAL A 191 -11.59 -0.03 13.54
C VAL A 191 -12.97 0.19 12.91
N GLU A 192 -13.58 1.35 13.16
CA GLU A 192 -14.87 1.76 12.61
C GLU A 192 -14.86 1.81 11.08
N GLY A 193 -13.70 2.11 10.49
CA GLY A 193 -13.52 2.16 9.04
C GLY A 193 -13.22 0.81 8.39
N TRP A 194 -13.01 -0.27 9.17
CA TRP A 194 -12.46 -1.53 8.67
C TRP A 194 -13.26 -2.13 7.51
N ASP A 195 -14.59 -2.22 7.63
CA ASP A 195 -15.44 -2.83 6.61
C ASP A 195 -15.39 -2.03 5.29
N VAL A 196 -15.34 -0.70 5.39
CA VAL A 196 -15.25 0.20 4.23
C VAL A 196 -13.89 0.07 3.56
N PHE A 197 -12.80 0.16 4.32
CA PHE A 197 -11.45 0.10 3.78
C PHE A 197 -11.08 -1.28 3.23
N SER A 198 -11.50 -2.36 3.89
CA SER A 198 -11.24 -3.73 3.40
C SER A 198 -12.00 -4.02 2.10
N ALA A 199 -13.24 -3.52 1.95
CA ALA A 199 -13.98 -3.62 0.70
C ALA A 199 -13.32 -2.82 -0.43
N MET A 200 -12.85 -1.60 -0.15
CA MET A 200 -12.09 -0.80 -1.14
C MET A 200 -10.78 -1.50 -1.53
N PHE A 201 -10.03 -2.01 -0.56
CA PHE A 201 -8.79 -2.76 -0.81
C PHE A 201 -9.01 -4.00 -1.68
N ALA A 202 -10.09 -4.75 -1.44
CA ALA A 202 -10.46 -5.87 -2.30
C ALA A 202 -10.71 -5.42 -3.76
N GLY A 203 -11.24 -4.21 -3.97
CA GLY A 203 -11.36 -3.58 -5.28
C GLY A 203 -10.00 -3.30 -5.94
N ILE A 204 -9.06 -2.71 -5.18
CA ILE A 204 -7.69 -2.44 -5.62
C ILE A 204 -7.01 -3.74 -6.06
N VAL A 205 -7.00 -4.76 -5.20
CA VAL A 205 -6.34 -6.05 -5.47
C VAL A 205 -6.96 -6.75 -6.69
N LYS A 206 -8.29 -6.68 -6.88
CA LYS A 206 -8.96 -7.23 -8.07
C LYS A 206 -8.67 -6.46 -9.36
N SER A 207 -8.25 -5.20 -9.26
CA SER A 207 -7.91 -4.36 -10.41
C SER A 207 -6.51 -4.66 -10.96
N VAL A 208 -5.66 -5.37 -10.22
CA VAL A 208 -4.29 -5.69 -10.63
C VAL A 208 -4.27 -6.42 -11.97
N ARG A 209 -3.49 -5.89 -12.92
CA ARG A 209 -3.22 -6.47 -14.23
C ARG A 209 -1.72 -6.48 -14.46
N LEU A 210 -1.24 -7.53 -15.12
CA LEU A 210 0.17 -7.75 -15.40
C LEU A 210 0.38 -7.74 -16.90
N PHE A 211 1.51 -7.21 -17.35
CA PHE A 211 1.89 -7.16 -18.75
C PHE A 211 3.38 -7.49 -18.90
N ASP A 212 3.77 -8.08 -20.02
CA ASP A 212 5.18 -8.25 -20.37
C ASP A 212 5.77 -6.97 -20.98
N ASN A 213 7.06 -7.01 -21.32
CA ASN A 213 7.79 -5.90 -21.97
C ASN A 213 7.19 -5.46 -23.31
N ASP A 214 6.45 -6.33 -24.01
CA ASP A 214 5.79 -6.01 -25.28
C ASP A 214 4.37 -5.45 -25.05
N GLY A 215 3.95 -5.32 -23.78
CA GLY A 215 2.63 -4.85 -23.38
C GLY A 215 1.53 -5.91 -23.53
N ALA A 216 1.87 -7.19 -23.69
CA ALA A 216 0.90 -8.27 -23.77
C ALA A 216 0.43 -8.68 -22.35
N PRO A 217 -0.87 -8.93 -22.14
CA PRO A 217 -1.40 -9.26 -20.82
C PRO A 217 -0.88 -10.62 -20.32
N LEU A 218 -0.48 -10.66 -19.05
CA LEU A 218 0.00 -11.83 -18.34
C LEU A 218 -1.01 -12.29 -17.28
N VAL A 219 -1.04 -13.60 -17.04
CA VAL A 219 -1.73 -14.24 -15.91
C VAL A 219 -0.73 -15.20 -15.26
N MET A 220 -0.49 -15.03 -13.97
CA MET A 220 0.45 -15.87 -13.24
C MET A 220 -0.08 -17.30 -13.13
N PRO A 221 0.78 -18.31 -13.35
CA PRO A 221 0.41 -19.70 -13.16
C PRO A 221 0.17 -20.01 -11.68
N GLY A 222 -0.62 -21.05 -11.41
CA GLY A 222 -0.80 -21.62 -10.08
C GLY A 222 -0.22 -23.00 -9.93
#